data_AF-A0A7X8Q8C7-F1
#
_entry.id   AF-A0A7X8Q8C7-F1
#
_cell.length_a   1.000
_cell.length_b   1.000
_cell.length_c   1.000
_cell.angle_alpha   90.00
_cell.angle_beta   90.00
_cell.angle_gamma   90.00
#
_symmetry.space_group_name_H-M   'P 1'
#
loop_
_entity.id
_entity.type
_entity.pdbx_description
1 polymer ?
#
loop_
_entity_poly.entity_id
_entity_poly.type
_entity_poly.pdbx_seq_one_letter_code
_entity_poly.pdbx_strand_id
1 'polypeptide(L)'
;MKTTATFIVLILFCFASISQERTPITVKYNGDRPNIVDFALAYFNSIEDTDAVDFINNDGKITEPKGSGEHENPGLTIDKANGYLFYKAASFSDNTHTREVAYWNCKDKQHKIVALINQYWGCCRAPLTNVVEFYRYNNQTKIMTPIEPPYNRPLTLADYYVLENFTKQEQQKLYAEDGSIEYSYFELPRKGTDIITSIDSESFYCEEYPCDKIEANLRKSPILKWNGNGFTVIRQEKLQNETEKSQND
;
A
#
# COMPACT_ATOMS: atom_id res chain seq x y z
N MET A 1 6.95 56.62 -22.71
CA MET A 1 6.90 55.21 -23.15
C MET A 1 6.59 54.35 -21.94
N LYS A 2 5.45 53.66 -21.96
CA LYS A 2 4.90 52.88 -20.85
C LYS A 2 5.32 51.41 -20.97
N THR A 3 5.63 50.84 -19.81
CA THR A 3 5.42 49.44 -19.37
C THR A 3 6.02 48.28 -20.18
N THR A 4 7.00 47.61 -19.57
CA THR A 4 7.13 46.14 -19.60
C THR A 4 7.75 45.66 -18.30
N ALA A 5 6.89 45.24 -17.37
CA ALA A 5 7.25 44.40 -16.24
C ALA A 5 6.05 43.48 -16.03
N THR A 6 6.05 42.30 -16.65
CA THR A 6 5.04 41.28 -16.31
C THR A 6 5.46 39.87 -16.74
N PHE A 7 5.27 38.96 -15.78
CA PHE A 7 5.06 37.51 -15.88
C PHE A 7 6.25 36.58 -16.15
N ILE A 8 6.92 36.18 -15.06
CA ILE A 8 7.32 34.78 -14.84
C ILE A 8 6.88 34.39 -13.42
N VAL A 9 5.59 34.10 -13.25
CA VAL A 9 5.02 33.37 -12.11
C VAL A 9 3.89 32.53 -12.69
N LEU A 10 4.17 31.32 -13.17
CA LEU A 10 3.15 30.30 -13.49
C LEU A 10 3.76 28.98 -14.01
N ILE A 11 4.67 28.36 -13.26
CA ILE A 11 4.88 26.89 -13.35
C ILE A 11 5.20 26.39 -11.93
N LEU A 12 4.19 26.35 -11.08
CA LEU A 12 4.24 25.71 -9.75
C LEU A 12 2.83 25.20 -9.37
N PHE A 13 2.11 24.69 -10.37
CA PHE A 13 0.82 24.03 -10.21
C PHE A 13 0.91 22.71 -10.98
N CYS A 14 1.13 21.60 -10.27
CA CYS A 14 0.69 20.23 -10.60
C CYS A 14 1.27 19.13 -9.68
N PHE A 15 1.77 19.44 -8.47
CA PHE A 15 2.07 18.41 -7.45
C PHE A 15 1.35 18.65 -6.12
N ALA A 16 0.21 19.34 -6.15
CA ALA A 16 -0.71 19.38 -5.03
C ALA A 16 -1.75 18.25 -5.18
N SER A 17 -1.30 17.03 -5.43
CA SER A 17 -2.16 15.86 -5.23
C SER A 17 -2.20 15.59 -3.74
N ILE A 18 -3.19 16.19 -3.06
CA ILE A 18 -3.76 15.76 -1.78
C ILE A 18 -2.72 15.13 -0.84
N SER A 19 -1.69 15.89 -0.45
CA SER A 19 -1.02 15.60 0.80
C SER A 19 -1.92 16.18 1.87
N GLN A 20 -2.99 15.45 2.20
CA GLN A 20 -3.69 15.68 3.46
C GLN A 20 -2.57 15.62 4.51
N GLU A 21 -2.31 16.72 5.21
CA GLU A 21 -1.15 16.85 6.09
C GLU A 21 -1.29 15.79 7.20
N ARG A 22 -0.70 14.61 6.96
CA ARG A 22 -0.86 13.47 7.86
C ARG A 22 -0.15 13.82 9.15
N THR A 23 -0.88 13.80 10.26
CA THR A 23 -0.34 14.19 11.55
C THR A 23 0.23 12.97 12.30
N PRO A 24 1.22 13.17 13.19
CA PRO A 24 1.67 12.11 14.07
C PRO A 24 0.55 11.59 14.99
N ILE A 25 0.46 10.26 15.12
CA ILE A 25 -0.60 9.58 15.88
C ILE A 25 -0.02 8.99 17.16
N THR A 26 -0.65 9.24 18.30
CA THR A 26 -0.25 8.60 19.58
C THR A 26 -0.89 7.23 19.71
N VAL A 27 -0.08 6.19 19.91
CA VAL A 27 -0.56 4.81 20.11
C VAL A 27 -0.73 4.55 21.60
N LYS A 28 -1.98 4.37 22.02
CA LYS A 28 -2.33 3.96 23.39
C LYS A 28 -2.48 2.45 23.41
N TYR A 29 -1.84 1.80 24.38
CA TYR A 29 -1.91 0.35 24.57
C TYR A 29 -1.71 -0.01 26.04
N ASN A 30 -2.25 -1.16 26.43
CA ASN A 30 -2.05 -1.75 27.74
C ASN A 30 -0.96 -2.83 27.68
N GLY A 31 -0.08 -2.87 28.68
CA GLY A 31 1.05 -3.79 28.76
C GLY A 31 2.37 -3.21 28.26
N ASP A 32 3.36 -4.08 28.04
CA ASP A 32 4.76 -3.65 27.82
C ASP A 32 5.04 -3.15 26.40
N ARG A 33 4.29 -3.63 25.40
CA ARG A 33 4.50 -3.32 23.97
C ARG A 33 3.18 -3.31 23.20
N PRO A 34 3.05 -2.48 22.16
CA PRO A 34 1.88 -2.49 21.30
C PRO A 34 1.85 -3.76 20.45
N ASN A 35 0.64 -4.20 20.11
CA ASN A 35 0.36 -5.22 19.12
C ASN A 35 -0.42 -4.61 17.93
N ILE A 36 -0.76 -5.44 16.94
CA ILE A 36 -1.39 -4.96 15.70
C ILE A 36 -2.75 -4.27 15.92
N VAL A 37 -3.51 -4.70 16.92
CA VAL A 37 -4.81 -4.08 17.27
C VAL A 37 -4.59 -2.65 17.77
N ASP A 38 -3.53 -2.40 18.56
CA ASP A 38 -3.25 -1.07 19.10
C ASP A 38 -2.91 -0.09 17.97
N PHE A 39 -2.14 -0.54 16.97
CA PHE A 39 -1.81 0.26 15.79
C PHE A 39 -3.03 0.54 14.92
N ALA A 40 -3.83 -0.49 14.63
CA ALA A 40 -5.06 -0.33 13.86
C ALA A 40 -6.02 0.65 14.54
N LEU A 41 -6.29 0.47 15.83
CA LEU A 41 -7.16 1.37 16.58
C LEU A 41 -6.61 2.80 16.63
N ALA A 42 -5.30 2.98 16.85
CA ALA A 42 -4.72 4.32 16.89
C ALA A 42 -4.92 5.05 15.56
N TYR A 43 -4.69 4.36 14.43
CA TYR A 43 -4.88 4.93 13.10
C TYR A 43 -6.35 5.22 12.79
N PHE A 44 -7.22 4.22 12.91
CA PHE A 44 -8.62 4.36 12.50
C PHE A 44 -9.42 5.32 13.40
N ASN A 45 -8.99 5.56 14.65
CA ASN A 45 -9.53 6.63 15.48
C ASN A 45 -9.00 8.04 15.12
N SER A 46 -7.91 8.12 14.36
CA SER A 46 -7.27 9.40 14.01
C SER A 46 -7.74 9.99 12.69
N ILE A 47 -8.34 9.17 11.81
CA ILE A 47 -8.86 9.61 10.52
C ILE A 47 -10.34 9.98 10.66
N GLU A 48 -10.76 11.06 9.99
CA GLU A 48 -12.16 11.43 9.83
C GLU A 48 -12.81 10.57 8.75
N ASP A 49 -12.87 9.27 8.97
CA ASP A 49 -13.54 8.32 8.09
C ASP A 49 -14.89 7.94 8.71
N THR A 50 -15.99 8.45 8.17
CA THR A 50 -17.34 8.10 8.62
C THR A 50 -17.64 6.61 8.47
N ASP A 51 -16.89 5.91 7.62
CA ASP A 51 -17.03 4.47 7.40
C ASP A 51 -16.17 3.66 8.38
N ALA A 52 -15.34 4.31 9.22
CA ALA A 52 -14.65 3.65 10.35
C ALA A 52 -15.61 3.27 11.49
N VAL A 53 -16.86 3.77 11.46
CA VAL A 53 -17.90 3.48 12.46
C VAL A 53 -18.25 1.98 12.51
N ASP A 54 -18.11 1.26 11.40
CA ASP A 54 -18.34 -0.19 11.36
C ASP A 54 -17.13 -1.01 11.83
N PHE A 55 -15.95 -0.39 11.90
CA PHE A 55 -14.72 -1.02 12.34
C PHE A 55 -14.50 -0.91 13.86
N ILE A 56 -14.85 0.22 14.48
CA ILE A 56 -14.65 0.46 15.93
C ILE A 56 -16.00 0.69 16.61
N ASN A 57 -16.30 -0.09 17.66
CA ASN A 57 -17.51 0.11 18.46
C ASN A 57 -17.38 1.29 19.44
N ASN A 58 -18.50 1.63 20.09
CA ASN A 58 -18.56 2.69 21.12
C ASN A 58 -17.63 2.46 22.32
N ASP A 59 -17.15 1.23 22.54
CA ASP A 59 -16.18 0.91 23.60
C ASP A 59 -14.72 1.07 23.14
N GLY A 60 -14.48 1.55 21.91
CA GLY A 60 -13.14 1.72 21.34
C GLY A 60 -12.46 0.41 20.97
N LYS A 61 -13.23 -0.65 20.66
CA LYS A 61 -12.72 -1.97 20.26
C LYS A 61 -13.06 -2.25 18.80
N ILE A 62 -12.23 -3.07 18.16
CA ILE A 62 -12.53 -3.59 16.83
C ILE A 62 -13.81 -4.42 16.90
N THR A 63 -14.75 -4.12 16.03
CA THR A 63 -16.03 -4.81 15.91
C THR A 63 -15.89 -5.98 14.94
N GLU A 64 -16.44 -7.14 15.30
CA GLU A 64 -16.62 -8.24 14.35
C GLU A 64 -17.63 -7.80 13.27
N PRO A 65 -17.28 -7.86 11.97
CA PRO A 65 -18.18 -7.42 10.92
C PRO A 65 -19.42 -8.33 10.90
N LYS A 66 -20.61 -7.72 11.01
CA LYS A 66 -21.88 -8.45 11.01
C LYS A 66 -22.48 -8.40 9.61
N GLY A 67 -22.66 -9.56 8.99
CA GLY A 67 -23.35 -9.67 7.70
C GLY A 67 -24.73 -10.30 7.84
N SER A 68 -25.71 -9.72 7.13
CA SER A 68 -26.98 -10.36 6.77
C SER A 68 -27.17 -10.46 5.26
N GLY A 69 -26.15 -10.10 4.47
CA GLY A 69 -26.20 -10.05 2.99
C GLY A 69 -25.84 -11.40 2.35
N GLU A 70 -26.40 -11.64 1.16
CA GLU A 70 -26.21 -12.87 0.37
C GLU A 70 -24.89 -12.91 -0.41
N HIS A 71 -24.18 -11.78 -0.51
CA HIS A 71 -22.98 -11.64 -1.31
C HIS A 71 -21.78 -11.27 -0.42
N GLU A 72 -20.85 -12.22 -0.34
CA GLU A 72 -19.58 -12.22 0.40
C GLU A 72 -19.64 -12.43 1.93
N ASN A 73 -18.73 -13.29 2.40
CA ASN A 73 -18.55 -13.56 3.82
C ASN A 73 -17.72 -12.44 4.47
N PRO A 74 -18.28 -11.63 5.38
CA PRO A 74 -17.49 -10.70 6.18
C PRO A 74 -16.47 -11.46 7.02
N GLY A 75 -15.38 -10.80 7.41
CA GLY A 75 -14.34 -11.47 8.16
C GLY A 75 -13.38 -10.56 8.89
N LEU A 76 -12.94 -11.02 10.05
CA LEU A 76 -11.87 -10.42 10.83
C LEU A 76 -10.79 -11.47 11.07
N THR A 77 -9.55 -11.13 10.76
CA THR A 77 -8.37 -11.91 11.14
C THR A 77 -7.45 -11.02 11.95
N ILE A 78 -7.10 -11.46 13.15
CA ILE A 78 -6.11 -10.80 14.01
C ILE A 78 -5.01 -11.82 14.33
N ASP A 79 -3.85 -11.64 13.71
CA ASP A 79 -2.65 -12.42 14.01
C ASP A 79 -1.64 -11.55 14.76
N LYS A 80 -1.74 -11.56 16.09
CA LYS A 80 -0.82 -10.80 16.95
C LYS A 80 0.61 -11.33 16.91
N ALA A 81 0.82 -12.60 16.56
CA ALA A 81 2.15 -13.20 16.53
C ALA A 81 2.93 -12.71 15.31
N ASN A 82 2.27 -12.61 14.16
CA ASN A 82 2.85 -12.10 12.92
C ASN A 82 2.64 -10.59 12.73
N GLY A 83 1.89 -9.94 13.62
CA GLY A 83 1.66 -8.50 13.55
C GLY A 83 0.80 -8.10 12.37
N TYR A 84 -0.25 -8.88 12.07
CA TYR A 84 -1.13 -8.71 10.93
C TYR A 84 -2.60 -8.65 11.34
N LEU A 85 -3.36 -7.80 10.67
CA LEU A 85 -4.80 -7.65 10.84
C LEU A 85 -5.46 -7.44 9.48
N PHE A 86 -6.53 -8.18 9.26
CA PHE A 86 -7.40 -8.03 8.09
C PHE A 86 -8.84 -7.88 8.56
N TYR A 87 -9.54 -6.91 8.02
CA TYR A 87 -10.98 -6.71 8.22
C TYR A 87 -11.67 -6.54 6.88
N LYS A 88 -12.78 -7.23 6.71
CA LYS A 88 -13.67 -7.12 5.55
C LYS A 88 -15.08 -6.84 6.06
N ALA A 89 -15.60 -5.66 5.71
CA ALA A 89 -16.96 -5.25 6.05
C ALA A 89 -17.98 -6.14 5.34
N ALA A 90 -19.19 -6.24 5.91
CA ALA A 90 -20.31 -6.84 5.19
C ALA A 90 -20.76 -5.90 4.07
N SER A 91 -20.84 -6.41 2.86
CA SER A 91 -21.28 -5.66 1.69
C SER A 91 -22.82 -5.64 1.62
N PHE A 92 -23.42 -4.45 1.50
CA PHE A 92 -24.88 -4.28 1.29
C PHE A 92 -25.27 -3.97 -0.16
N SER A 93 -24.28 -3.97 -1.06
CA SER A 93 -24.30 -3.71 -2.50
C SER A 93 -22.91 -4.07 -2.98
N ASP A 94 -22.70 -4.64 -4.19
CA ASP A 94 -21.44 -5.20 -4.78
C ASP A 94 -20.08 -4.53 -4.45
N ASN A 95 -20.09 -3.38 -3.80
CA ASN A 95 -18.97 -2.74 -3.17
C ASN A 95 -18.46 -3.50 -1.94
N THR A 96 -17.15 -3.66 -1.87
CA THR A 96 -16.48 -4.36 -0.75
C THR A 96 -15.48 -3.42 -0.10
N HIS A 97 -15.50 -3.33 1.23
CA HIS A 97 -14.54 -2.54 1.99
C HIS A 97 -13.62 -3.48 2.77
N THR A 98 -12.32 -3.45 2.45
CA THR A 98 -11.28 -4.15 3.20
C THR A 98 -10.30 -3.19 3.84
N ARG A 99 -9.80 -3.58 4.99
CA ARG A 99 -8.79 -2.87 5.78
C ARG A 99 -7.70 -3.87 6.15
N GLU A 100 -6.46 -3.55 5.80
CA GLU A 100 -5.30 -4.37 6.15
C GLU A 100 -4.30 -3.54 6.94
N VAL A 101 -3.71 -4.16 7.97
CA VAL A 101 -2.68 -3.54 8.79
C VAL A 101 -1.59 -4.57 9.04
N ALA A 102 -0.33 -4.17 8.87
CA ALA A 102 0.82 -4.97 9.27
C ALA A 102 1.89 -4.11 9.94
N TYR A 103 2.73 -4.71 10.78
CA TYR A 103 3.93 -4.04 11.28
C TYR A 103 5.19 -4.92 11.20
N TRP A 104 6.34 -4.26 11.09
CA TRP A 104 7.66 -4.86 11.12
C TRP A 104 8.52 -4.25 12.21
N ASN A 105 9.29 -5.07 12.92
CA ASN A 105 10.29 -4.57 13.86
C ASN A 105 11.54 -4.13 13.11
N CYS A 106 11.97 -2.88 13.31
CA CYS A 106 13.23 -2.41 12.76
C CYS A 106 14.41 -3.10 13.47
N LYS A 107 15.54 -3.23 12.77
CA LYS A 107 16.78 -3.85 13.30
C LYS A 107 17.31 -3.15 14.54
N ASP A 108 17.05 -1.85 14.68
CA ASP A 108 17.44 -1.05 15.85
C ASP A 108 16.68 -1.41 17.14
N LYS A 109 15.58 -2.17 17.02
CA LYS A 109 14.66 -2.54 18.12
C LYS A 109 14.00 -1.35 18.81
N GLN A 110 14.20 -0.12 18.33
CA GLN A 110 13.61 1.11 18.86
C GLN A 110 12.39 1.52 18.03
N HIS A 111 12.35 1.13 16.76
CA HIS A 111 11.30 1.51 15.84
C HIS A 111 10.55 0.31 15.27
N LYS A 112 9.36 0.59 14.77
CA LYS A 112 8.60 -0.32 13.90
C LYS A 112 8.14 0.45 12.68
N ILE A 113 8.00 -0.23 11.55
CA ILE A 113 7.25 0.26 10.40
C ILE A 113 5.86 -0.32 10.49
N VAL A 114 4.83 0.51 10.31
CA VAL A 114 3.43 0.10 10.25
C VAL A 114 2.94 0.45 8.86
N ALA A 115 2.31 -0.50 8.17
CA ALA A 115 1.65 -0.29 6.90
C ALA A 115 0.15 -0.49 7.06
N LEU A 116 -0.63 0.37 6.42
CA LEU A 116 -2.09 0.32 6.43
C LEU A 116 -2.60 0.41 4.99
N ILE A 117 -3.59 -0.41 4.67
CA ILE A 117 -4.29 -0.35 3.40
C ILE A 117 -5.78 -0.20 3.71
N ASN A 118 -6.41 0.77 3.06
CA ASN A 118 -7.85 0.94 3.03
C ASN A 118 -8.29 0.74 1.57
N GLN A 119 -9.00 -0.35 1.28
CA GLN A 119 -9.44 -0.66 -0.08
C GLN A 119 -10.95 -0.60 -0.19
N TYR A 120 -11.42 0.17 -1.16
CA TYR A 120 -12.83 0.23 -1.52
C TYR A 120 -13.00 -0.34 -2.93
N TRP A 121 -13.69 -1.47 -3.04
CA TRP A 121 -14.06 -2.08 -4.30
C TRP A 121 -15.42 -1.53 -4.72
N GLY A 122 -15.56 -1.03 -5.94
CA GLY A 122 -16.86 -0.68 -6.54
C GLY A 122 -17.45 -1.84 -7.34
N CYS A 123 -18.72 -1.73 -7.74
CA CYS A 123 -19.43 -2.71 -8.58
C CYS A 123 -18.80 -3.00 -9.97
N CYS A 124 -17.76 -2.27 -10.36
CA CYS A 124 -17.07 -2.39 -11.66
C CYS A 124 -15.64 -2.97 -11.58
N ARG A 125 -15.32 -3.75 -10.54
CA ARG A 125 -14.09 -4.57 -10.39
C ARG A 125 -12.74 -3.86 -10.19
N ALA A 126 -12.64 -2.55 -10.39
CA ALA A 126 -11.47 -1.79 -9.96
C ALA A 126 -11.68 -1.22 -8.53
N PRO A 127 -10.67 -1.23 -7.64
CA PRO A 127 -10.74 -0.51 -6.39
C PRO A 127 -10.77 0.99 -6.69
N LEU A 128 -11.72 1.71 -6.10
CA LEU A 128 -11.77 3.17 -6.19
C LEU A 128 -10.62 3.82 -5.40
N THR A 129 -10.06 3.10 -4.42
CA THR A 129 -8.88 3.51 -3.65
C THR A 129 -8.06 2.28 -3.24
N ASN A 130 -6.74 2.33 -3.45
CA ASN A 130 -5.80 1.29 -3.00
C ASN A 130 -4.45 1.88 -2.59
N VAL A 131 -4.48 2.83 -1.67
CA VAL A 131 -3.27 3.50 -1.19
C VAL A 131 -2.75 2.77 0.04
N VAL A 132 -1.49 2.35 -0.01
CA VAL A 132 -0.77 1.90 1.18
C VAL A 132 -0.14 3.10 1.89
N GLU A 133 -0.43 3.24 3.18
CA GLU A 133 0.15 4.28 4.02
C GLU A 133 1.19 3.68 4.96
N PHE A 134 2.31 4.38 5.12
CA PHE A 134 3.40 3.97 6.00
C PHE A 134 3.61 4.94 7.15
N TYR A 135 3.83 4.36 8.33
CA TYR A 135 4.18 5.08 9.54
C TYR A 135 5.42 4.46 10.17
N ARG A 136 6.26 5.29 10.77
CA ARG A 136 7.32 4.87 11.68
C ARG A 136 6.87 5.07 13.12
N TYR A 137 6.71 3.97 13.84
CA TYR A 137 6.44 3.99 15.27
C TYR A 137 7.75 4.03 16.06
N ASN A 138 7.81 4.87 17.10
CA ASN A 138 8.91 4.91 18.05
C ASN A 138 8.46 4.34 19.41
N ASN A 139 9.19 3.32 19.90
CA ASN A 139 8.84 2.62 21.14
C ASN A 139 8.90 3.51 22.39
N GLN A 140 9.79 4.51 22.41
CA GLN A 140 9.99 5.40 23.56
C GLN A 140 8.90 6.48 23.62
N THR A 141 8.60 7.13 22.50
CA THR A 141 7.63 8.23 22.46
C THR A 141 6.19 7.75 22.29
N LYS A 142 5.99 6.50 21.85
CA LYS A 142 4.69 5.91 21.51
C LYS A 142 3.95 6.63 20.37
N ILE A 143 4.70 7.26 19.47
CA ILE A 143 4.16 8.02 18.35
C ILE A 143 4.42 7.28 17.05
N MET A 144 3.39 7.18 16.21
CA MET A 144 3.46 6.84 14.79
C MET A 144 3.58 8.13 13.97
N THR A 145 4.71 8.32 13.32
CA THR A 145 4.91 9.45 12.41
C THR A 145 4.75 8.96 10.97
N PRO A 146 3.93 9.62 10.13
CA PRO A 146 3.85 9.30 8.71
C PRO A 146 5.23 9.38 8.06
N ILE A 147 5.50 8.47 7.13
CA ILE A 147 6.74 8.47 6.35
C ILE A 147 6.42 8.21 4.89
N GLU A 148 7.31 8.66 4.01
CA GLU A 148 7.34 8.19 2.63
C GLU A 148 7.47 6.66 2.58
N PRO A 149 6.96 6.00 1.53
CA PRO A 149 7.13 4.57 1.36
C PRO A 149 8.60 4.16 1.55
N PRO A 150 8.92 3.29 2.52
CA PRO A 150 10.31 3.04 2.93
C PRO A 150 10.99 2.04 1.99
N TYR A 151 10.91 2.29 0.69
CA TYR A 151 11.50 1.47 -0.36
C TYR A 151 12.93 1.95 -0.64
N ASN A 152 13.81 1.04 -1.03
CA ASN A 152 15.18 1.41 -1.43
C ASN A 152 15.25 2.20 -2.75
N ARG A 153 14.17 2.19 -3.52
CA ARG A 153 13.91 3.02 -4.70
C ARG A 153 12.39 3.08 -4.95
N PRO A 154 11.87 4.06 -5.71
CA PRO A 154 10.48 4.05 -6.15
C PRO A 154 10.11 2.77 -6.92
N LEU A 155 8.86 2.36 -6.77
CA LEU A 155 8.22 1.42 -7.69
C LEU A 155 7.98 2.14 -9.02
N THR A 156 8.15 1.43 -10.12
CA THR A 156 7.92 1.95 -11.47
C THR A 156 7.08 0.95 -12.24
N LEU A 157 6.38 1.38 -13.29
CA LEU A 157 5.66 0.44 -14.16
C LEU A 157 6.60 -0.63 -14.73
N ALA A 158 7.86 -0.27 -14.99
CA ALA A 158 8.89 -1.20 -15.44
C ALA A 158 9.13 -2.41 -14.50
N ASP A 159 8.71 -2.33 -13.24
CA ASP A 159 8.81 -3.45 -12.30
C ASP A 159 7.76 -4.54 -12.55
N TYR A 160 6.66 -4.20 -13.22
CA TYR A 160 5.54 -5.10 -13.51
C TYR A 160 5.61 -5.77 -14.89
N TYR A 161 6.54 -5.37 -15.77
CA TYR A 161 6.56 -5.81 -17.17
C TYR A 161 7.83 -6.54 -17.61
N VAL A 162 7.68 -7.41 -18.62
CA VAL A 162 8.77 -8.04 -19.40
C VAL A 162 9.44 -7.03 -20.33
N LEU A 163 10.41 -6.29 -19.79
CA LEU A 163 11.06 -5.16 -20.48
C LEU A 163 11.75 -5.53 -21.80
N GLU A 164 12.20 -6.77 -21.95
CA GLU A 164 12.85 -7.27 -23.16
C GLU A 164 11.94 -7.20 -24.39
N ASN A 165 10.62 -7.20 -24.18
CA ASN A 165 9.61 -7.11 -25.23
C ASN A 165 9.24 -5.65 -25.59
N PHE A 166 9.91 -4.68 -24.98
CA PHE A 166 9.74 -3.25 -25.23
C PHE A 166 11.00 -2.65 -25.87
N THR A 167 10.80 -1.68 -26.75
CA THR A 167 11.88 -0.84 -27.28
C THR A 167 12.52 -0.01 -26.16
N LYS A 168 13.75 0.46 -26.38
CA LYS A 168 14.44 1.31 -25.39
C LYS A 168 13.66 2.56 -25.00
N GLN A 169 12.93 3.16 -25.94
CA GLN A 169 12.12 4.35 -25.69
C GLN A 169 10.91 4.02 -24.80
N GLU A 170 10.24 2.89 -25.06
CA GLU A 170 9.13 2.41 -24.22
C GLU A 170 9.62 2.06 -22.82
N GLN A 171 10.78 1.40 -22.69
CA GLN A 171 11.38 1.11 -21.39
C GLN A 171 11.65 2.39 -20.59
N GLN A 172 12.18 3.45 -21.24
CA GLN A 172 12.42 4.73 -20.57
C GLN A 172 11.14 5.36 -20.03
N LYS A 173 10.03 5.26 -20.77
CA LYS A 173 8.72 5.70 -20.29
C LYS A 173 8.28 4.90 -19.07
N LEU A 174 8.32 3.57 -19.15
CA LEU A 174 7.94 2.68 -18.04
C LEU A 174 8.77 2.91 -16.77
N TYR A 175 10.02 3.37 -16.89
CA TYR A 175 10.87 3.76 -15.75
C TYR A 175 10.56 5.13 -15.18
N ALA A 176 10.01 6.04 -15.98
CA ALA A 176 9.65 7.39 -15.56
C ALA A 176 8.28 7.41 -14.87
N GLU A 177 7.39 6.49 -15.23
CA GLU A 177 6.08 6.33 -14.63
C GLU A 177 6.15 5.69 -13.25
N ASP A 178 5.52 6.34 -12.27
CA ASP A 178 5.41 5.85 -10.90
C ASP A 178 4.58 4.54 -10.90
N GLY A 179 5.14 3.48 -10.32
CA GLY A 179 4.48 2.17 -10.23
C GLY A 179 3.64 2.02 -8.96
N SER A 180 3.59 3.04 -8.11
CA SER A 180 2.74 3.11 -6.92
C SER A 180 1.41 3.82 -7.15
N ILE A 181 1.13 4.20 -8.41
CA ILE A 181 -0.11 4.88 -8.85
C ILE A 181 -1.34 3.99 -8.60
N GLU A 182 -2.50 4.66 -8.50
CA GLU A 182 -3.94 4.30 -8.50
C GLU A 182 -4.38 2.87 -8.94
N TYR A 183 -3.55 2.12 -9.66
CA TYR A 183 -3.86 0.80 -10.22
C TYR A 183 -3.06 -0.35 -9.60
N SER A 184 -2.14 -0.05 -8.68
CA SER A 184 -1.35 -1.06 -7.98
C SER A 184 -2.06 -1.57 -6.73
N TYR A 185 -1.99 -2.88 -6.51
CA TYR A 185 -2.46 -3.55 -5.32
C TYR A 185 -1.30 -3.99 -4.46
N PHE A 186 -1.51 -3.87 -3.16
CA PHE A 186 -0.56 -4.33 -2.15
C PHE A 186 -1.24 -5.40 -1.31
N GLU A 187 -0.56 -6.52 -1.13
CA GLU A 187 -0.97 -7.56 -0.20
C GLU A 187 0.01 -7.54 0.97
N LEU A 188 -0.46 -7.18 2.16
CA LEU A 188 0.37 -7.20 3.36
C LEU A 188 0.58 -8.65 3.82
N PRO A 189 1.77 -9.00 4.33
CA PRO A 189 2.09 -10.39 4.64
C PRO A 189 1.29 -10.87 5.86
N ARG A 190 0.36 -11.79 5.62
CA ARG A 190 -0.25 -12.59 6.71
C ARG A 190 0.77 -13.53 7.36
N LYS A 191 1.76 -14.00 6.58
CA LYS A 191 2.91 -14.79 7.02
C LYS A 191 4.17 -14.28 6.34
N GLY A 192 5.29 -14.33 7.04
CA GLY A 192 6.55 -13.79 6.54
C GLY A 192 6.61 -12.27 6.67
N THR A 193 7.42 -11.62 5.84
CA THR A 193 7.72 -10.19 5.98
C THR A 193 7.59 -9.40 4.68
N ASP A 194 7.35 -10.06 3.56
CA ASP A 194 7.47 -9.43 2.25
C ASP A 194 6.09 -9.00 1.74
N ILE A 195 6.00 -7.80 1.18
CA ILE A 195 4.75 -7.29 0.59
C ILE A 195 4.75 -7.69 -0.89
N ILE A 196 3.64 -8.26 -1.33
CA ILE A 196 3.44 -8.58 -2.75
C ILE A 196 2.72 -7.40 -3.37
N THR A 197 3.17 -6.97 -4.56
CA THR A 197 2.47 -5.95 -5.32
C THR A 197 1.95 -6.51 -6.64
N SER A 198 0.79 -6.06 -7.09
CA SER A 198 0.25 -6.42 -8.40
C SER A 198 -0.31 -5.17 -9.07
N ILE A 199 -0.58 -5.24 -10.36
CA ILE A 199 -1.27 -4.19 -11.10
C ILE A 199 -2.43 -4.85 -11.85
N ASP A 200 -3.55 -4.15 -11.93
CA ASP A 200 -4.66 -4.57 -12.78
C ASP A 200 -4.50 -3.96 -14.18
N SER A 201 -4.31 -4.83 -15.17
CA SER A 201 -4.19 -4.42 -16.57
C SER A 201 -5.48 -3.79 -17.11
N GLU A 202 -6.66 -4.18 -16.61
CA GLU A 202 -7.94 -3.66 -17.09
C GLU A 202 -8.14 -2.19 -16.69
N SER A 203 -7.55 -1.80 -15.56
CA SER A 203 -7.63 -0.43 -15.05
C SER A 203 -6.59 0.51 -15.68
N PHE A 204 -5.57 -0.03 -16.37
CA PHE A 204 -4.58 0.80 -17.07
C PHE A 204 -5.19 1.33 -18.37
N TYR A 205 -5.56 2.62 -18.39
CA TYR A 205 -6.06 3.28 -19.59
C TYR A 205 -5.07 3.06 -20.76
N CYS A 206 -5.47 2.24 -21.72
CA CYS A 206 -4.70 1.85 -22.91
C CYS A 206 -4.49 3.00 -23.92
N GLU A 207 -4.49 4.25 -23.48
CA GLU A 207 -4.31 5.41 -24.36
C GLU A 207 -2.89 5.47 -24.93
N GLU A 208 -1.88 5.02 -24.16
CA GLU A 208 -0.48 5.06 -24.59
C GLU A 208 0.06 3.73 -25.16
N TYR A 209 -0.56 2.58 -24.85
CA TYR A 209 -0.10 1.27 -25.31
C TYR A 209 -1.29 0.36 -25.66
N PRO A 210 -1.17 -0.51 -26.69
CA PRO A 210 -2.19 -1.50 -26.99
C PRO A 210 -2.38 -2.45 -25.79
N CYS A 211 -3.63 -2.62 -25.32
CA CYS A 211 -3.94 -3.48 -24.16
C CYS A 211 -3.32 -4.88 -24.31
N ASP A 212 -3.40 -5.46 -25.52
CA ASP A 212 -2.85 -6.78 -25.84
C ASP A 212 -1.34 -6.89 -25.57
N LYS A 213 -0.60 -5.79 -25.80
CA LYS A 213 0.86 -5.75 -25.55
C LYS A 213 1.15 -5.56 -24.06
N ILE A 214 0.30 -4.86 -23.32
CA ILE A 214 0.43 -4.73 -21.86
C ILE A 214 0.21 -6.10 -21.20
N GLU A 215 -0.93 -6.73 -21.47
CA GLU A 215 -1.34 -7.99 -20.82
C GLU A 215 -0.35 -9.13 -21.13
N ALA A 216 0.06 -9.26 -22.39
CA ALA A 216 1.01 -10.29 -22.80
C ALA A 216 2.39 -10.16 -22.14
N ASN A 217 2.71 -8.99 -21.58
CA ASN A 217 4.01 -8.69 -20.98
C ASN A 217 3.94 -8.46 -19.47
N LEU A 218 2.79 -8.61 -18.83
CA LEU A 218 2.70 -8.59 -17.39
C LEU A 218 3.53 -9.73 -16.79
N ARG A 219 4.40 -9.38 -15.84
CA ARG A 219 5.17 -10.33 -15.05
C ARG A 219 4.39 -10.78 -13.83
N LYS A 220 4.93 -11.81 -13.18
CA LYS A 220 4.60 -12.06 -11.78
C LYS A 220 4.94 -10.82 -10.94
N SER A 221 3.97 -10.43 -10.14
CA SER A 221 4.00 -9.45 -9.06
C SER A 221 5.40 -9.15 -8.48
N PRO A 222 5.90 -7.90 -8.53
CA PRO A 222 7.08 -7.51 -7.80
C PRO A 222 6.93 -7.81 -6.30
N ILE A 223 8.06 -8.02 -5.65
CA ILE A 223 8.12 -8.29 -4.21
C ILE A 223 8.88 -7.15 -3.54
N LEU A 224 8.27 -6.56 -2.52
CA LEU A 224 8.93 -5.65 -1.60
C LEU A 224 9.49 -6.48 -0.44
N LYS A 225 10.77 -6.83 -0.54
CA LYS A 225 11.44 -7.72 0.42
C LYS A 225 11.91 -6.95 1.64
N TRP A 226 11.51 -7.38 2.84
CA TRP A 226 11.92 -6.70 4.07
C TRP A 226 13.43 -6.78 4.29
N ASN A 227 14.08 -5.63 4.51
CA ASN A 227 15.54 -5.55 4.70
C ASN A 227 15.96 -5.18 6.13
N GLY A 228 14.99 -5.00 7.02
CA GLY A 228 15.21 -4.69 8.44
C GLY A 228 14.97 -3.24 8.83
N ASN A 229 14.87 -2.30 7.88
CA ASN A 229 14.51 -0.89 8.15
C ASN A 229 13.56 -0.31 7.09
N GLY A 230 13.10 -1.13 6.14
CA GLY A 230 12.31 -0.78 4.98
C GLY A 230 12.26 -1.97 4.02
N PHE A 231 12.00 -1.72 2.73
CA PHE A 231 11.84 -2.76 1.73
C PHE A 231 12.79 -2.57 0.54
N THR A 232 13.28 -3.69 0.02
CA THR A 232 14.02 -3.75 -1.23
C THR A 232 13.07 -4.18 -2.33
N VAL A 233 12.97 -3.38 -3.40
CA VAL A 233 12.13 -3.71 -4.56
C VAL A 233 12.82 -4.79 -5.40
N ILE A 234 12.23 -5.98 -5.47
CA ILE A 234 12.71 -7.14 -6.23
C ILE A 234 11.79 -7.42 -7.41
N ARG A 235 12.35 -7.40 -8.63
CA ARG A 235 11.69 -7.95 -9.82
C ARG A 235 11.89 -9.46 -9.85
N GLN A 236 10.82 -10.23 -10.07
CA GLN A 236 10.87 -11.68 -9.91
C GLN A 236 11.82 -12.43 -10.87
N GLU A 237 12.23 -11.84 -11.99
CA GLU A 237 13.22 -12.48 -12.89
C GLU A 237 14.58 -12.74 -12.24
N LYS A 238 14.95 -11.96 -11.22
CA LYS A 238 16.19 -12.18 -10.48
C LYS A 238 16.14 -13.40 -9.57
N LEU A 239 14.95 -13.78 -9.07
CA LEU A 239 14.79 -14.88 -8.12
C LEU A 239 15.00 -16.25 -8.77
N GLN A 240 14.60 -16.44 -10.03
CA GLN A 240 14.88 -17.69 -10.75
C GLN A 240 16.39 -17.89 -10.96
N ASN A 241 17.09 -16.84 -11.40
CA ASN A 241 18.53 -16.90 -11.64
C ASN A 241 19.37 -17.07 -10.35
N GLU A 242 18.89 -16.57 -9.20
CA GLU A 242 19.55 -16.76 -7.90
C GLU A 242 19.26 -18.14 -7.29
N THR A 243 18.05 -18.68 -7.49
CA THR A 243 17.68 -20.02 -7.02
C THR A 243 18.41 -21.11 -7.81
N GLU A 244 18.55 -20.94 -9.13
CA GLU A 244 19.30 -21.86 -9.99
C GLU A 244 20.82 -21.83 -9.71
N LYS A 245 21.37 -20.69 -9.26
CA LYS A 245 22.76 -20.62 -8.80
C LYS A 245 22.97 -21.33 -7.47
N SER A 246 22.07 -21.13 -6.51
CA SER A 246 22.12 -21.76 -5.18
C SER A 246 21.94 -23.28 -5.21
N GLN A 247 21.39 -23.85 -6.28
CA GLN A 247 21.22 -25.31 -6.44
C GLN A 247 22.38 -25.97 -7.21
N ASN A 248 23.29 -25.17 -7.77
CA ASN A 248 24.44 -25.64 -8.54
C ASN A 248 25.80 -25.36 -7.86
N ASP A 249 25.77 -24.83 -6.62
CA ASP A 249 26.92 -24.70 -5.70
C ASP A 249 26.78 -25.71 -4.55
#